data_AF-A0A1L8DBA7-F1
#
_entry.id   AF-A0A1L8DBA7-F1
#
_cell.length_a   1.000
_cell.length_b   1.000
_cell.length_c   1.000
_cell.angle_alpha   90.00
_cell.angle_beta   90.00
_cell.angle_gamma   90.00
#
_symmetry.space_group_name_H-M   'P 1'
#
loop_
_entity.id
_entity.type
_entity.pdbx_description
1 polymer ?
#
loop_
_entity_poly.entity_id
_entity_poly.type
_entity_poly.pdbx_seq_one_letter_code
_entity_poly.pdbx_strand_id
1 'polypeptide(L)'
;SKSIEKWPRYRDPQGFELIDVDFSVMYPDKSVEILINFDYFAEKILPIYRSEVKDKWSAKHLDCLDNFDINKDTKDCITTLLMHAVMHPPVLPGRIKLSITDAQRDLVLWIHNILDLDNERERWDPSEPKIIVVGPVLENLQEFYVDYDGILYQLPTFVKCLDTVMKLCFVFNINYPIRSKYIWTFFQQYFFKIESPDCHPKIANLLGKMTK
;
A
#
# COMPACT_ATOMS: atom_id res chain seq x y z
N SER A 1 -13.48 -14.84 5.53
CA SER A 1 -12.57 -14.94 6.70
C SER A 1 -13.37 -15.35 7.92
N LYS A 2 -12.93 -16.36 8.68
CA LYS A 2 -13.62 -16.80 9.93
C LYS A 2 -13.71 -15.68 10.99
N SER A 3 -12.97 -14.58 10.82
CA SER A 3 -12.93 -13.45 11.74
C SER A 3 -14.09 -12.47 11.51
N ILE A 4 -14.44 -12.13 10.26
CA ILE A 4 -15.49 -11.15 9.96
C ILE A 4 -16.90 -11.73 10.17
N GLU A 5 -17.08 -13.05 9.97
CA GLU A 5 -18.35 -13.72 10.33
C GLU A 5 -18.68 -13.60 11.82
N LYS A 6 -17.66 -13.56 12.69
CA LYS A 6 -17.84 -13.41 14.15
C LYS A 6 -18.12 -11.96 14.57
N TRP A 7 -17.73 -10.99 13.75
CA TRP A 7 -17.79 -9.56 14.07
C TRP A 7 -18.49 -8.79 12.94
N PRO A 8 -19.82 -8.90 12.83
CA PRO A 8 -20.56 -8.40 11.67
C PRO A 8 -20.45 -6.88 11.48
N ARG A 9 -20.14 -6.11 12.53
CA ARG A 9 -20.01 -4.64 12.45
C ARG A 9 -18.85 -4.16 11.57
N TYR A 10 -17.85 -4.99 11.27
CA TYR A 10 -16.86 -4.60 10.25
C TYR A 10 -17.51 -4.46 8.87
N ARG A 11 -18.65 -5.11 8.59
CA ARG A 11 -19.34 -4.97 7.29
C ARG A 11 -20.02 -3.61 7.12
N ASP A 12 -20.13 -2.82 8.18
CA ASP A 12 -20.71 -1.48 8.08
C ASP A 12 -19.81 -0.59 7.20
N PRO A 13 -20.36 0.40 6.48
CA PRO A 13 -19.55 1.29 5.62
C PRO A 13 -18.39 2.00 6.37
N GLN A 14 -18.57 2.26 7.66
CA GLN A 14 -17.56 2.82 8.57
C GLN A 14 -16.85 1.76 9.42
N GLY A 15 -16.98 0.48 9.07
CA GLY A 15 -16.36 -0.64 9.78
C GLY A 15 -14.83 -0.53 9.85
N PHE A 16 -14.21 0.24 8.95
CA PHE A 16 -12.79 0.56 9.01
C PHE A 16 -12.38 1.33 10.27
N GLU A 17 -13.28 2.08 10.91
CA GLU A 17 -13.01 2.77 12.18
C GLU A 17 -12.83 1.77 13.34
N LEU A 18 -13.52 0.62 13.28
CA LEU A 18 -13.33 -0.44 14.27
C LEU A 18 -11.93 -1.05 14.14
N ILE A 19 -11.41 -1.17 12.90
CA ILE A 19 -10.04 -1.62 12.65
C ILE A 19 -9.04 -0.66 13.30
N ASP A 20 -9.29 0.64 13.24
CA ASP A 20 -8.45 1.64 13.92
C ASP A 20 -8.47 1.46 15.44
N VAL A 21 -9.66 1.21 16.02
CA VAL A 21 -9.82 0.98 17.46
C VAL A 21 -9.07 -0.27 17.89
N ASP A 22 -9.28 -1.40 17.21
CA ASP A 22 -8.64 -2.68 17.56
C ASP A 22 -7.13 -2.61 17.39
N PHE A 23 -6.66 -1.98 16.31
CA PHE A 23 -5.24 -1.77 16.12
C PHE A 23 -4.63 -0.92 17.25
N SER A 24 -5.33 0.14 17.68
CA SER A 24 -4.87 1.01 18.77
C SER A 24 -4.80 0.28 20.12
N VAL A 25 -5.67 -0.71 20.34
CA VAL A 25 -5.62 -1.59 21.52
C VAL A 25 -4.41 -2.53 21.44
N MET A 26 -4.11 -3.09 20.26
CA MET A 26 -2.97 -4.00 20.06
C MET A 26 -1.62 -3.28 20.09
N TYR A 27 -1.57 -2.07 19.54
CA TYR A 27 -0.35 -1.27 19.35
C TYR A 27 -0.60 0.18 19.79
N PRO A 28 -0.62 0.44 21.11
CA PRO A 28 -0.74 1.79 21.64
C PRO A 28 0.31 2.73 21.04
N ASP A 29 -0.09 3.98 20.82
CA ASP A 29 0.75 5.07 20.30
C ASP A 29 1.28 4.90 18.87
N LYS A 30 0.83 3.87 18.12
CA LYS A 30 1.26 3.63 16.73
C LYS A 30 0.16 3.86 15.69
N SER A 31 -1.03 4.26 16.11
CA SER A 31 -2.25 4.23 15.29
C SER A 31 -2.35 5.31 14.23
N VAL A 32 -1.54 6.37 14.30
CA VAL A 32 -1.61 7.52 13.38
C VAL A 32 -0.28 7.78 12.67
N GLU A 33 0.72 6.93 12.86
CA GLU A 33 2.11 7.16 12.43
C GLU A 33 2.24 7.38 10.93
N ILE A 34 1.60 6.55 10.10
CA ILE A 34 1.66 6.74 8.65
C ILE A 34 0.91 8.00 8.21
N LEU A 35 -0.24 8.30 8.82
CA LEU A 35 -1.05 9.47 8.48
C LEU A 35 -0.29 10.79 8.73
N ILE A 36 0.52 10.83 9.80
CA ILE A 36 1.30 12.01 10.18
C ILE A 36 2.61 12.10 9.39
N ASN A 37 3.28 10.98 9.16
CA ASN A 37 4.66 10.97 8.66
C ASN A 37 4.78 10.68 7.15
N PHE A 38 3.68 10.44 6.42
CA PHE A 38 3.76 10.10 5.00
C PHE A 38 4.37 11.23 4.16
N ASP A 39 4.05 12.49 4.45
CA ASP A 39 4.60 13.64 3.71
C ASP A 39 6.11 13.74 3.90
N TYR A 40 6.58 13.57 5.14
CA TYR A 40 8.01 13.51 5.44
C TYR A 40 8.70 12.33 4.73
N PHE A 41 8.04 11.16 4.68
CA PHE A 41 8.52 10.02 3.91
C PHE A 41 8.64 10.36 2.42
N ALA A 42 7.62 10.96 1.83
CA ALA A 42 7.58 11.34 0.41
C ALA A 42 8.71 12.32 0.06
N GLU A 43 8.97 13.31 0.92
CA GLU A 43 10.09 14.23 0.77
C GLU A 43 11.45 13.52 0.84
N LYS A 44 11.61 12.60 1.80
CA LYS A 44 12.87 11.86 2.02
C LYS A 44 13.17 10.83 0.93
N ILE A 45 12.16 10.17 0.37
CA ILE A 45 12.34 9.13 -0.65
C ILE A 45 12.59 9.73 -2.05
N LEU A 46 12.12 10.95 -2.31
CA LEU A 46 12.21 11.60 -3.62
C LEU A 46 13.65 11.72 -4.18
N PRO A 47 14.67 12.15 -3.41
CA PRO A 47 16.06 12.15 -3.90
C PRO A 47 16.56 10.75 -4.28
N ILE A 48 16.12 9.72 -3.57
CA ILE A 48 16.48 8.32 -3.86
C ILE A 48 15.86 7.93 -5.20
N TYR A 49 14.57 8.22 -5.42
CA TYR A 49 13.91 7.98 -6.70
C TYR A 49 14.63 8.64 -7.86
N ARG A 50 14.99 9.92 -7.73
CA ARG A 50 15.74 10.66 -8.76
C ARG A 50 17.08 10.02 -9.13
N SER A 51 17.68 9.24 -8.23
CA SER A 51 18.97 8.58 -8.48
C SER A 51 18.85 7.11 -8.93
N GLU A 52 17.79 6.40 -8.53
CA GLU A 52 17.70 4.94 -8.68
C GLU A 52 16.63 4.49 -9.69
N VAL A 53 15.63 5.32 -9.99
CA VAL A 53 14.62 5.01 -11.00
C VAL A 53 15.25 5.08 -12.39
N LYS A 54 15.21 3.96 -13.12
CA LYS A 54 15.84 3.83 -14.45
C LYS A 54 14.89 3.32 -15.52
N ASP A 55 13.79 2.68 -15.14
CA ASP A 55 12.83 2.17 -16.10
C ASP A 55 11.91 3.29 -16.62
N LYS A 56 11.51 3.17 -17.88
CA LYS A 56 10.76 4.22 -18.59
C LYS A 56 9.41 4.53 -17.94
N TRP A 57 8.72 3.52 -17.42
CA TRP A 57 7.40 3.70 -16.83
C TRP A 57 7.50 4.47 -15.52
N SER A 58 8.38 4.07 -14.63
CA SER A 58 8.61 4.74 -13.35
C SER A 58 9.18 6.14 -13.53
N ALA A 59 10.09 6.35 -14.49
CA ALA A 59 10.63 7.67 -14.78
C ALA A 59 9.54 8.66 -15.22
N LYS A 60 8.61 8.23 -16.10
CA LYS A 60 7.45 9.05 -16.51
C LYS A 60 6.60 9.49 -15.32
N HIS A 61 6.34 8.59 -14.37
CA HIS A 61 5.51 8.90 -13.20
C HIS A 61 6.30 9.65 -12.12
N LEU A 62 7.63 9.55 -12.08
CA LEU A 62 8.45 10.38 -11.20
C LEU A 62 8.29 11.87 -11.52
N ASP A 63 8.23 12.23 -12.81
CA ASP A 63 7.98 13.62 -13.24
C ASP A 63 6.64 14.18 -12.74
N CYS A 64 5.66 13.30 -12.49
CA CYS A 64 4.34 13.69 -11.96
C CYS A 64 4.41 14.21 -10.52
N LEU A 65 5.42 13.80 -9.74
CA LEU A 65 5.56 14.24 -8.35
C LEU A 65 5.87 15.75 -8.25
N ASP A 66 6.54 16.31 -9.25
CA ASP A 66 6.88 17.74 -9.33
C ASP A 66 5.75 18.59 -9.96
N ASN A 67 4.70 17.97 -10.51
CA ASN A 67 3.60 18.69 -11.17
C ASN A 67 2.57 19.24 -10.17
N PHE A 68 2.36 20.55 -10.12
CA PHE A 68 1.41 21.20 -9.20
C PHE A 68 -0.07 20.92 -9.52
N ASP A 69 -0.39 20.53 -10.75
CA ASP A 69 -1.78 20.24 -11.17
C ASP A 69 -2.24 18.84 -10.71
N ILE A 70 -1.31 17.99 -10.28
CA ILE A 70 -1.62 16.64 -9.81
C ILE A 70 -1.99 16.69 -8.32
N ASN A 71 -3.14 16.12 -7.98
CA ASN A 71 -3.65 16.12 -6.61
C ASN A 71 -2.76 15.30 -5.66
N LYS A 72 -2.87 15.59 -4.37
CA LYS A 72 -2.03 14.99 -3.32
C LYS A 72 -2.12 13.47 -3.30
N ASP A 73 -3.33 12.91 -3.27
CA ASP A 73 -3.53 11.45 -3.18
C ASP A 73 -2.97 10.71 -4.39
N THR A 74 -3.01 11.32 -5.57
CA THR A 74 -2.36 10.80 -6.77
C THR A 74 -0.85 10.76 -6.61
N LYS A 75 -0.24 11.84 -6.08
CA LYS A 75 1.19 11.86 -5.79
C LYS A 75 1.57 10.84 -4.72
N ASP A 76 0.75 10.67 -3.69
CA ASP A 76 0.99 9.69 -2.63
C ASP A 76 0.93 8.26 -3.20
N CYS A 77 -0.04 7.97 -4.07
CA CYS A 77 -0.15 6.70 -4.78
C CYS A 77 1.07 6.42 -5.66
N ILE A 78 1.46 7.38 -6.49
CA ILE A 78 2.65 7.26 -7.35
C ILE A 78 3.91 7.08 -6.50
N THR A 79 4.05 7.85 -5.42
CA THR A 79 5.18 7.74 -4.48
C THR A 79 5.30 6.32 -3.94
N THR A 80 4.20 5.70 -3.54
CA THR A 80 4.19 4.31 -3.07
C THR A 80 4.49 3.30 -4.18
N LEU A 81 3.95 3.46 -5.39
CA LEU A 81 4.21 2.57 -6.52
C LEU A 81 5.67 2.59 -7.00
N LEU A 82 6.30 3.76 -6.97
CA LEU A 82 7.71 3.94 -7.37
C LEU A 82 8.69 3.23 -6.44
N MET A 83 8.28 2.84 -5.23
CA MET A 83 9.11 2.04 -4.34
C MET A 83 9.57 0.73 -5.00
N HIS A 84 8.78 0.12 -5.89
CA HIS A 84 9.19 -1.11 -6.58
C HIS A 84 10.33 -0.89 -7.60
N ALA A 85 10.56 0.35 -8.04
CA ALA A 85 11.69 0.69 -8.90
C ALA A 85 13.01 0.77 -8.12
N VAL A 86 12.96 1.10 -6.82
CA VAL A 86 14.12 1.14 -5.91
C VAL A 86 14.30 -0.19 -5.18
N MET A 87 13.19 -0.81 -4.80
CA MET A 87 13.12 -2.06 -4.07
C MET A 87 12.42 -3.12 -4.90
N HIS A 88 13.17 -3.73 -5.82
CA HIS A 88 12.63 -4.77 -6.69
C HIS A 88 11.94 -5.90 -5.90
N PRO A 89 10.85 -6.48 -6.45
CA PRO A 89 10.06 -7.50 -5.77
C PRO A 89 10.87 -8.76 -5.40
N PRO A 90 10.34 -9.58 -4.48
CA PRO A 90 10.93 -10.86 -4.13
C PRO A 90 10.94 -11.83 -5.33
N VAL A 91 11.90 -12.75 -5.30
CA VAL A 91 11.90 -13.92 -6.18
C VAL A 91 11.06 -14.99 -5.51
N LEU A 92 10.02 -15.47 -6.19
CA LEU A 92 9.10 -16.46 -5.63
C LEU A 92 9.73 -17.87 -5.63
N PRO A 93 9.16 -18.81 -4.85
CA PRO A 93 9.54 -20.23 -4.92
C PRO A 93 9.58 -20.74 -6.37
N GLY A 94 10.57 -21.59 -6.68
CA GLY A 94 10.84 -22.00 -8.07
C GLY A 94 11.64 -20.98 -8.88
N ARG A 95 12.20 -19.95 -8.24
CA ARG A 95 13.01 -18.88 -8.87
C ARG A 95 12.23 -18.05 -9.90
N ILE A 96 10.93 -17.92 -9.71
CA ILE A 96 10.07 -17.11 -10.56
C ILE A 96 10.35 -15.63 -10.26
N LYS A 97 10.87 -14.91 -11.25
CA LYS A 97 11.11 -13.47 -11.16
C LYS A 97 9.81 -12.73 -11.47
N LEU A 98 9.40 -11.86 -10.56
CA LEU A 98 8.27 -10.96 -10.77
C LEU A 98 8.72 -9.70 -11.50
N SER A 99 7.85 -9.17 -12.36
CA SER A 99 8.06 -7.84 -12.91
C SER A 99 7.73 -6.76 -11.86
N ILE A 100 8.31 -5.57 -12.02
CA ILE A 100 7.98 -4.39 -11.21
C ILE A 100 6.47 -4.09 -11.32
N THR A 101 5.93 -4.16 -12.53
CA THR A 101 4.53 -3.86 -12.82
C THR A 101 3.58 -4.86 -12.16
N ASP A 102 3.91 -6.16 -12.13
CA ASP A 102 3.09 -7.15 -11.42
C ASP A 102 3.04 -6.86 -9.92
N ALA A 103 4.17 -6.47 -9.33
CA ALA A 103 4.25 -6.16 -7.92
C ALA A 103 3.55 -4.82 -7.58
N GLN A 104 3.62 -3.83 -8.47
CA GLN A 104 2.88 -2.57 -8.38
C GLN A 104 1.37 -2.80 -8.40
N ARG A 105 0.86 -3.61 -9.34
CA ARG A 105 -0.56 -3.97 -9.41
C ARG A 105 -1.00 -4.78 -8.19
N ASP A 106 -0.12 -5.62 -7.67
CA ASP A 106 -0.39 -6.36 -6.45
C ASP A 106 -0.54 -5.43 -5.22
N LEU A 107 0.30 -4.41 -5.12
CA LEU A 107 0.25 -3.42 -4.03
C LEU A 107 -0.97 -2.50 -4.12
N VAL A 108 -1.25 -1.97 -5.32
CA VAL A 108 -2.36 -1.06 -5.59
C VAL A 108 -2.97 -1.40 -6.94
N LEU A 109 -4.27 -1.72 -6.94
CA LEU A 109 -5.03 -1.93 -8.16
C LEU A 109 -5.59 -0.59 -8.66
N TRP A 110 -5.08 -0.10 -9.77
CA TRP A 110 -5.71 1.01 -10.49
C TRP A 110 -6.77 0.48 -11.47
N ILE A 111 -7.96 1.07 -11.42
CA ILE A 111 -9.05 0.83 -12.38
C ILE A 111 -9.57 2.15 -12.93
N HIS A 112 -10.07 2.13 -14.16
CA HIS A 112 -10.59 3.32 -14.83
C HIS A 112 -11.91 3.78 -14.19
N ASN A 113 -12.78 2.82 -13.87
CA ASN A 113 -14.07 3.05 -13.26
C ASN A 113 -14.35 1.99 -12.18
N ILE A 114 -15.05 2.36 -11.11
CA ILE A 114 -15.42 1.41 -10.04
C ILE A 114 -16.28 0.24 -10.55
N LEU A 115 -17.01 0.42 -11.65
CA LEU A 115 -17.77 -0.64 -12.30
C LEU A 115 -16.89 -1.78 -12.85
N ASP A 116 -15.59 -1.54 -13.04
CA ASP A 116 -14.64 -2.56 -13.49
C ASP A 116 -14.19 -3.49 -12.36
N LEU A 117 -14.49 -3.15 -11.10
CA LEU A 117 -13.97 -3.85 -9.92
C LEU A 117 -14.35 -5.33 -9.88
N ASP A 118 -15.60 -5.66 -10.22
CA ASP A 118 -16.07 -7.06 -10.17
C ASP A 118 -15.31 -7.96 -11.16
N ASN A 119 -14.89 -7.43 -12.31
CA ASN A 119 -14.07 -8.16 -13.29
C ASN A 119 -12.63 -8.38 -12.79
N GLU A 120 -12.16 -7.52 -11.89
CA GLU A 120 -10.82 -7.59 -11.32
C GLU A 120 -10.77 -8.52 -10.11
N ARG A 121 -11.88 -8.66 -9.35
CA ARG A 121 -11.98 -9.52 -8.15
C ARG A 121 -11.60 -10.98 -8.40
N GLU A 122 -11.81 -11.48 -9.60
CA GLU A 122 -11.42 -12.84 -9.98
C GLU A 122 -9.89 -13.06 -10.01
N ARG A 123 -9.10 -11.98 -9.92
CA ARG A 123 -7.64 -12.01 -10.11
C ARG A 123 -6.83 -11.95 -8.82
N TRP A 124 -7.46 -11.77 -7.66
CA TRP A 124 -6.78 -11.80 -6.36
C TRP A 124 -7.53 -12.62 -5.33
N ASP A 125 -6.83 -13.04 -4.27
CA ASP A 125 -7.43 -13.78 -3.17
C ASP A 125 -8.25 -12.84 -2.28
N PRO A 126 -9.57 -13.03 -2.10
CA PRO A 126 -10.40 -12.17 -1.25
C PRO A 126 -9.95 -12.12 0.22
N SER A 127 -9.13 -13.07 0.67
CA SER A 127 -8.52 -13.08 2.01
C SER A 127 -7.30 -12.17 2.13
N GLU A 128 -6.79 -11.62 1.03
CA GLU A 128 -5.76 -10.58 1.01
C GLU A 128 -6.42 -9.20 0.81
N PRO A 129 -6.26 -8.25 1.76
CA PRO A 129 -6.80 -6.91 1.59
C PRO A 129 -6.14 -6.22 0.39
N LYS A 130 -6.95 -5.53 -0.43
CA LYS A 130 -6.48 -4.86 -1.66
C LYS A 130 -6.83 -3.38 -1.63
N ILE A 131 -5.84 -2.54 -1.91
CA ILE A 131 -6.07 -1.12 -2.21
C ILE A 131 -6.53 -1.00 -3.65
N ILE A 132 -7.64 -0.31 -3.86
CA ILE A 132 -8.14 0.04 -5.18
C ILE A 132 -8.14 1.57 -5.31
N VAL A 133 -7.62 2.06 -6.42
CA VAL A 133 -7.67 3.47 -6.78
C VAL A 133 -8.39 3.62 -8.11
N VAL A 134 -9.32 4.57 -8.17
CA VAL A 134 -10.17 4.79 -9.34
C VAL A 134 -9.85 6.13 -9.95
N GLY A 135 -9.70 6.17 -11.26
CA GLY A 135 -9.54 7.40 -12.01
C GLY A 135 -9.29 7.15 -13.48
N PRO A 136 -9.58 8.12 -14.36
CA PRO A 136 -9.46 7.94 -15.80
C PRO A 136 -8.05 7.53 -16.25
N VAL A 137 -7.03 8.01 -15.52
CA VAL A 137 -5.61 7.70 -15.68
C VAL A 137 -4.94 7.70 -14.29
N LEU A 138 -3.78 7.07 -14.17
CA LEU A 138 -3.05 7.00 -12.89
C LEU A 138 -2.62 8.39 -12.38
N GLU A 139 -2.42 9.35 -13.28
CA GLU A 139 -2.08 10.74 -12.97
C GLU A 139 -3.30 11.60 -12.55
N ASN A 140 -4.49 11.02 -12.47
CA ASN A 140 -5.72 11.71 -12.06
C ASN A 140 -6.65 10.73 -11.30
N LEU A 141 -6.29 10.41 -10.06
CA LEU A 141 -7.10 9.56 -9.17
C LEU A 141 -8.18 10.38 -8.48
N GLN A 142 -9.35 9.77 -8.32
CA GLN A 142 -10.58 10.40 -7.85
C GLN A 142 -11.19 9.69 -6.64
N GLU A 143 -11.07 8.38 -6.55
CA GLU A 143 -11.67 7.59 -5.47
C GLU A 143 -10.71 6.52 -4.97
N PHE A 144 -10.81 6.22 -3.67
CA PHE A 144 -9.90 5.33 -2.96
C PHE A 144 -10.68 4.33 -2.14
N TYR A 145 -10.35 3.05 -2.30
CA TYR A 145 -11.04 1.97 -1.65
C TYR A 145 -10.08 0.94 -1.06
N VAL A 146 -10.58 0.21 -0.06
CA VAL A 146 -9.99 -1.03 0.43
C VAL A 146 -11.03 -2.12 0.32
N ASP A 147 -10.70 -3.17 -0.43
CA ASP A 147 -11.51 -4.39 -0.50
C ASP A 147 -10.88 -5.46 0.39
N TYR A 148 -11.68 -6.05 1.26
CA TYR A 148 -11.28 -7.19 2.08
C TYR A 148 -12.49 -8.07 2.39
N ASP A 149 -12.39 -9.36 2.05
CA ASP A 149 -13.35 -10.40 2.40
C ASP A 149 -14.81 -10.05 2.02
N GLY A 150 -14.99 -9.43 0.86
CA GLY A 150 -16.30 -9.02 0.33
C GLY A 150 -16.84 -7.72 0.91
N ILE A 151 -16.04 -6.99 1.69
CA ILE A 151 -16.36 -5.64 2.18
C ILE A 151 -15.55 -4.64 1.36
N LEU A 152 -16.22 -3.60 0.87
CA LEU A 152 -15.58 -2.50 0.16
C LEU A 152 -15.71 -1.22 0.97
N TYR A 153 -14.61 -0.77 1.57
CA TYR A 153 -14.55 0.50 2.29
C TYR A 153 -14.14 1.61 1.33
N GLN A 154 -14.92 2.68 1.24
CA GLN A 154 -14.50 3.92 0.60
C GLN A 154 -13.77 4.77 1.64
N LEU A 155 -12.58 5.24 1.30
CA LEU A 155 -11.72 5.99 2.22
C LEU A 155 -11.40 7.38 1.65
N PRO A 156 -11.18 8.38 2.52
CA PRO A 156 -11.07 9.78 2.10
C PRO A 156 -9.76 10.10 1.38
N THR A 157 -8.69 9.31 1.62
CA THR A 157 -7.35 9.54 1.07
C THR A 157 -6.65 8.24 0.73
N PHE A 158 -5.69 8.28 -0.19
CA PHE A 158 -4.86 7.13 -0.53
C PHE A 158 -4.04 6.66 0.68
N VAL A 159 -3.48 7.60 1.46
CA VAL A 159 -2.70 7.25 2.66
C VAL A 159 -3.58 6.55 3.70
N LYS A 160 -4.87 6.90 3.80
CA LYS A 160 -5.80 6.17 4.68
C LYS A 160 -6.05 4.74 4.19
N CYS A 161 -6.03 4.47 2.88
CA CYS A 161 -6.04 3.11 2.37
C CYS A 161 -4.82 2.30 2.79
N LEU A 162 -3.61 2.88 2.69
CA LEU A 162 -2.38 2.23 3.15
C LEU A 162 -2.44 1.90 4.64
N ASP A 163 -2.82 2.88 5.45
CA ASP A 163 -3.03 2.72 6.88
C ASP A 163 -4.00 1.58 7.21
N THR A 164 -5.16 1.58 6.56
CA THR A 164 -6.23 0.60 6.78
C THR A 164 -5.78 -0.82 6.40
N VAL A 165 -5.12 -1.01 5.25
CA VAL A 165 -4.61 -2.33 4.83
C VAL A 165 -3.56 -2.86 5.78
N MET A 166 -2.63 -2.02 6.23
CA MET A 166 -1.61 -2.41 7.21
C MET A 166 -2.26 -2.87 8.52
N LYS A 167 -3.19 -2.08 9.04
CA LYS A 167 -3.91 -2.40 10.28
C LYS A 167 -4.78 -3.64 10.14
N LEU A 168 -5.44 -3.84 9.00
CA LEU A 168 -6.16 -5.06 8.68
C LEU A 168 -5.26 -6.30 8.82
N CYS A 169 -4.05 -6.23 8.25
CA CYS A 169 -3.10 -7.33 8.35
C CYS A 169 -2.71 -7.64 9.80
N PHE A 170 -2.54 -6.63 10.65
CA PHE A 170 -2.24 -6.83 12.07
C PHE A 170 -3.44 -7.37 12.87
N VAL A 171 -4.59 -6.70 12.77
CA VAL A 171 -5.81 -7.03 13.54
C VAL A 171 -6.30 -8.43 13.22
N PHE A 172 -6.25 -8.82 11.94
CA PHE A 172 -6.71 -10.14 11.49
C PHE A 172 -5.59 -11.16 11.27
N ASN A 173 -4.35 -10.82 11.62
CA ASN A 173 -3.17 -11.69 11.46
C ASN A 173 -3.03 -12.25 10.02
N ILE A 174 -3.14 -11.36 9.04
CA ILE A 174 -3.03 -11.65 7.61
C ILE A 174 -1.58 -11.45 7.17
N ASN A 175 -1.05 -12.40 6.40
CA ASN A 175 0.26 -12.22 5.78
C ASN A 175 0.17 -11.21 4.64
N TYR A 176 1.20 -10.37 4.48
CA TYR A 176 1.29 -9.52 3.29
C TYR A 176 1.40 -10.36 2.01
N PRO A 177 0.79 -9.91 0.90
CA PRO A 177 0.91 -10.56 -0.39
C PRO A 177 2.38 -10.76 -0.77
N ILE A 178 2.74 -11.97 -1.20
CA ILE A 178 4.15 -12.31 -1.44
C ILE A 178 4.79 -11.45 -2.52
N ARG A 179 4.02 -10.92 -3.49
CA ARG A 179 4.54 -10.16 -4.63
C ARG A 179 4.99 -8.74 -4.24
N SER A 180 4.30 -8.12 -3.29
CA SER A 180 4.58 -6.78 -2.76
C SER A 180 5.14 -6.77 -1.32
N LYS A 181 5.40 -7.95 -0.74
CA LYS A 181 5.79 -8.17 0.66
C LYS A 181 6.89 -7.23 1.18
N TYR A 182 7.92 -6.96 0.38
CA TYR A 182 9.03 -6.12 0.81
C TYR A 182 8.61 -4.67 1.10
N ILE A 183 7.69 -4.10 0.33
CA ILE A 183 7.20 -2.74 0.57
C ILE A 183 6.33 -2.70 1.82
N TRP A 184 5.40 -3.64 1.97
CA TRP A 184 4.58 -3.72 3.18
C TRP A 184 5.42 -3.87 4.44
N THR A 185 6.45 -4.73 4.37
CA THR A 185 7.38 -4.94 5.48
C THR A 185 8.22 -3.69 5.76
N PHE A 186 8.64 -2.97 4.72
CA PHE A 186 9.30 -1.67 4.88
C PHE A 186 8.38 -0.67 5.60
N PHE A 187 7.12 -0.52 5.18
CA PHE A 187 6.18 0.40 5.82
C PHE A 187 5.90 0.03 7.27
N GLN A 188 5.77 -1.27 7.58
CA GLN A 188 5.63 -1.77 8.94
C GLN A 188 6.80 -1.32 9.84
N GLN A 189 8.03 -1.51 9.36
CA GLN A 189 9.22 -1.15 10.14
C GLN A 189 9.45 0.37 10.17
N TYR A 190 9.14 1.08 9.08
CA TYR A 190 9.39 2.51 8.94
C TYR A 190 8.37 3.35 9.69
N PHE A 191 7.07 3.14 9.50
CA PHE A 191 6.02 3.95 10.14
C PHE A 191 5.66 3.41 11.52
N PHE A 192 5.25 2.14 11.59
CA PHE A 192 4.72 1.59 12.84
C PHE A 192 5.82 1.17 13.83
N LYS A 193 7.08 1.10 13.39
CA LYS A 193 8.20 0.58 14.21
C LYS A 193 7.89 -0.80 14.81
N ILE A 194 7.20 -1.65 14.05
CA ILE A 194 6.87 -3.01 14.47
C ILE A 194 7.87 -3.95 13.81
N GLU A 195 8.52 -4.79 14.62
CA GLU A 195 9.50 -5.76 14.12
C GLU A 195 8.85 -6.78 13.17
N SER A 196 9.62 -7.21 12.18
CA SER A 196 9.24 -8.29 11.27
C SER A 196 10.37 -9.31 11.25
N PRO A 197 10.07 -10.63 11.23
CA PRO A 197 11.09 -11.65 11.04
C PRO A 197 11.74 -11.57 9.63
N ASP A 198 11.15 -10.82 8.70
CA ASP A 198 11.72 -10.60 7.38
C ASP A 198 12.74 -9.46 7.41
N CYS A 199 14.01 -9.83 7.52
CA CYS A 199 15.17 -8.94 7.53
C CYS A 199 15.91 -8.92 6.17
N HIS A 200 15.16 -9.00 5.06
CA HIS A 200 15.76 -9.01 3.73
C HIS A 200 16.66 -7.78 3.48
N PRO A 201 17.89 -7.94 2.92
CA PRO A 201 18.86 -6.85 2.78
C PRO A 201 18.34 -5.62 2.04
N LYS A 202 17.43 -5.80 1.08
CA LYS A 202 16.81 -4.69 0.36
C LYS A 202 16.00 -3.76 1.28
N ILE A 203 15.28 -4.34 2.24
CA ILE A 203 14.47 -3.58 3.22
C ILE A 203 15.42 -2.82 4.14
N ALA A 204 16.41 -3.51 4.72
CA ALA A 204 17.41 -2.90 5.60
C ALA A 204 18.20 -1.76 4.91
N ASN A 205 18.57 -1.95 3.64
CA ASN A 205 19.27 -0.94 2.86
C ASN A 205 18.44 0.32 2.66
N LEU A 206 17.15 0.18 2.30
CA LEU A 206 16.30 1.36 2.13
C LEU A 206 16.01 2.04 3.47
N LEU A 207 15.73 1.28 4.54
CA LEU A 207 15.57 1.82 5.89
C LEU A 207 16.81 2.64 6.30
N GLY A 208 18.01 2.11 6.08
CA GLY A 208 19.26 2.80 6.40
C GLY A 208 19.56 4.04 5.54
N LYS A 209 18.95 4.17 4.35
CA LYS A 209 19.00 5.42 3.56
C LYS A 209 18.00 6.45 4.08
N MET A 210 16.85 5.99 4.55
CA MET A 210 15.74 6.84 5.00
C MET A 210 15.91 7.37 6.44
N THR A 211 16.80 6.78 7.23
CA THR A 211 17.11 7.21 8.62
C THR A 211 18.35 8.10 8.73
N LYS A 212 19.00 8.40 7.59
CA LYS A 212 20.11 9.36 7.49
C LYS A 212 19.62 10.75 7.07
#